data_AF-A0A7W1V7N7-F1
#
_entry.id   AF-A0A7W1V7N7-F1
#
_cell.length_a   1.000
_cell.length_b   1.000
_cell.length_c   1.000
_cell.angle_alpha   90.00
_cell.angle_beta   90.00
_cell.angle_gamma   90.00
#
_symmetry.space_group_name_H-M   'P 1'
#
loop_
_entity.id
_entity.type
_entity.pdbx_description
1 polymer ?
#
loop_
_entity_poly.entity_id
_entity_poly.type
_entity_poly.pdbx_seq_one_letter_code
_entity_poly.pdbx_strand_id
1 'polypeptide(L)'
;MKYLLSLIFIFVFAFSAFAQTENTTKATIENKAVVYVYAPSATTTLVRVSKPVFLDDKEIADVRPEKYFIALVDPGKHSFRMKNKKYGGIVMDFEAGKTYYIRINWSTGNIVRPTGMSKIETESGEFDIKQLSPVKAENIKEKSIAFTALPSSH
;
A
#
# COMPACT_ATOMS: atom_id res chain seq x y z
N MET A 1 -16.71 -6.51 67.71
CA MET A 1 -16.98 -5.80 66.44
C MET A 1 -15.61 -5.48 65.84
N LYS A 2 -14.94 -6.39 65.13
CA LYS A 2 -15.15 -6.90 63.76
C LYS A 2 -14.99 -5.80 62.68
N TYR A 3 -13.81 -5.85 62.06
CA TYR A 3 -13.40 -5.26 60.76
C TYR A 3 -13.12 -3.75 60.69
N LEU A 4 -11.88 -3.37 61.04
CA LEU A 4 -11.27 -2.13 60.55
C LEU A 4 -9.82 -2.41 60.11
N LEU A 5 -9.66 -3.41 59.25
CA LEU A 5 -8.40 -3.72 58.61
C LEU A 5 -8.72 -4.13 57.18
N SER A 6 -7.94 -3.61 56.23
CA SER A 6 -7.97 -3.95 54.79
C SER A 6 -8.95 -3.15 53.93
N LEU A 7 -8.50 -1.99 53.43
CA LEU A 7 -8.96 -1.48 52.13
C LEU A 7 -8.00 -0.41 51.56
N ILE A 8 -6.69 -0.68 51.58
CA ILE A 8 -5.69 0.06 50.80
C ILE A 8 -4.78 -0.97 50.15
N PHE A 9 -5.30 -1.70 49.19
CA PHE A 9 -4.55 -2.44 48.18
C PHE A 9 -5.58 -2.82 47.11
N ILE A 10 -5.20 -2.82 45.84
CA ILE A 10 -6.08 -2.92 44.65
C ILE A 10 -6.54 -1.55 44.13
N PHE A 11 -5.58 -0.71 43.74
CA PHE A 11 -5.80 0.25 42.65
C PHE A 11 -4.53 0.39 41.80
N VAL A 12 -3.92 -0.75 41.47
CA VAL A 12 -2.85 -0.87 40.48
C VAL A 12 -3.16 -2.16 39.72
N PHE A 13 -3.02 -2.16 38.40
CA PHE A 13 -3.37 -3.22 37.43
C PHE A 13 -4.74 -3.10 36.74
N ALA A 14 -4.92 -2.04 35.95
CA ALA A 14 -5.80 -2.12 34.78
C ALA A 14 -5.47 -1.08 33.69
N PHE A 15 -4.19 -0.78 33.46
CA PHE A 15 -3.77 0.11 32.36
C PHE A 15 -2.45 -0.39 31.75
N SER A 16 -2.47 -1.55 31.10
CA SER A 16 -1.28 -2.01 30.34
C SER A 16 -1.63 -2.68 29.00
N ALA A 17 -2.90 -2.77 28.62
CA ALA A 17 -3.31 -3.44 27.38
C ALA A 17 -3.31 -2.53 26.14
N PHE A 18 -3.06 -1.22 26.28
CA PHE A 18 -3.13 -0.27 25.15
C PHE A 18 -1.76 0.05 24.51
N ALA A 19 -0.64 -0.43 25.07
CA ALA A 19 0.72 -0.10 24.59
C ALA A 19 1.30 -1.11 23.58
N GLN A 20 0.59 -2.20 23.27
CA GLN A 20 1.09 -3.23 22.33
C GLN A 20 0.65 -3.01 20.88
N THR A 21 -0.41 -2.27 20.61
CA THR A 21 -0.95 -2.11 19.24
C THR A 21 -0.14 -1.15 18.38
N GLU A 22 0.44 -0.11 18.98
CA GLU A 22 1.26 0.90 18.27
C GLU A 22 2.59 0.32 17.77
N ASN A 23 3.28 -0.46 18.61
CA ASN A 23 4.56 -1.08 18.27
C ASN A 23 4.42 -2.16 17.19
N THR A 24 3.31 -2.92 17.18
CA THR A 24 3.09 -3.96 16.17
C THR A 24 2.88 -3.38 14.77
N THR A 25 2.21 -2.22 14.64
CA THR A 25 1.94 -1.61 13.33
C THR A 25 3.19 -0.94 12.76
N LYS A 26 3.94 -0.20 13.60
CA LYS A 26 5.24 0.38 13.21
C LYS A 26 6.25 -0.70 12.85
N ALA A 27 6.36 -1.76 13.65
CA ALA A 27 7.20 -2.91 13.34
C ALA A 27 6.76 -3.66 12.07
N THR A 28 5.45 -3.74 11.80
CA THR A 28 4.94 -4.35 10.56
C THR A 28 5.36 -3.57 9.32
N ILE A 29 5.37 -2.23 9.38
CA ILE A 29 5.87 -1.38 8.30
C ILE A 29 7.40 -1.45 8.21
N GLU A 30 8.11 -1.46 9.34
CA GLU A 30 9.58 -1.57 9.37
C GLU A 30 10.10 -2.92 8.86
N ASN A 31 9.33 -4.00 9.03
CA ASN A 31 9.67 -5.34 8.56
C ASN A 31 9.26 -5.61 7.10
N LYS A 32 8.57 -4.68 6.45
CA LYS A 32 8.10 -4.81 5.07
C LYS A 32 8.66 -3.68 4.20
N ALA A 33 8.69 -3.91 2.90
CA ALA A 33 8.91 -2.85 1.94
C ALA A 33 7.61 -2.10 1.69
N VAL A 34 7.68 -0.77 1.61
CA VAL A 34 6.55 0.09 1.26
C VAL A 34 6.61 0.38 -0.23
N VAL A 35 5.62 -0.07 -0.99
CA VAL A 35 5.60 0.09 -2.45
C VAL A 35 4.43 0.96 -2.86
N TYR A 36 4.70 2.15 -3.38
CA TYR A 36 3.70 3.00 -4.01
C TYR A 36 3.52 2.56 -5.46
N VAL A 37 2.34 2.02 -5.78
CA VAL A 37 1.97 1.68 -7.15
C VAL A 37 1.00 2.73 -7.66
N TYR A 38 1.38 3.41 -8.73
CA TYR A 38 0.64 4.58 -9.19
C TYR A 38 0.51 4.68 -10.70
N ALA A 39 -0.51 5.41 -11.13
CA ALA A 39 -0.85 5.64 -12.51
C ALA A 39 -0.95 7.16 -12.75
N PRO A 40 0.00 7.79 -13.46
CA PRO A 40 -0.09 9.20 -13.82
C PRO A 40 -1.24 9.44 -14.81
N SER A 41 -1.55 10.72 -15.06
CA SER A 41 -2.68 11.10 -15.92
C SER A 41 -2.55 10.53 -17.33
N ALA A 42 -3.67 10.04 -17.86
CA ALA A 42 -3.82 9.66 -19.26
C ALA A 42 -4.52 10.83 -19.98
N THR A 43 -3.76 11.58 -20.78
CA THR A 43 -4.06 12.95 -21.23
C THR A 43 -5.36 13.17 -22.04
N THR A 44 -6.19 12.18 -22.39
CA THR A 44 -7.18 12.44 -23.47
C THR A 44 -8.41 11.54 -23.52
N THR A 45 -8.95 11.02 -22.41
CA THR A 45 -10.17 10.20 -22.53
C THR A 45 -11.11 10.26 -21.34
N LEU A 46 -12.40 10.46 -21.62
CA LEU A 46 -13.51 10.41 -20.66
C LEU A 46 -13.65 9.03 -19.99
N VAL A 47 -13.18 7.96 -20.66
CA VAL A 47 -13.30 6.58 -20.17
C VAL A 47 -12.06 6.19 -19.36
N ARG A 48 -12.12 6.40 -18.05
CA ARG A 48 -11.11 5.95 -17.09
C ARG A 48 -11.33 4.48 -16.74
N VAL A 49 -10.62 3.56 -17.37
CA VAL A 49 -10.78 2.12 -17.08
C VAL A 49 -9.89 1.71 -15.90
N SER A 50 -10.46 1.01 -14.93
CA SER A 50 -9.68 0.39 -13.86
C SER A 50 -8.99 -0.87 -14.34
N LYS A 51 -7.76 -1.10 -13.89
CA LYS A 51 -6.99 -2.28 -14.24
C LYS A 51 -6.47 -2.97 -12.98
N PRO A 52 -6.66 -4.30 -12.89
CA PRO A 52 -6.17 -5.06 -11.75
C PRO A 52 -4.64 -5.23 -11.83
N VAL A 53 -4.02 -5.02 -10.67
CA VAL A 53 -2.60 -5.21 -10.38
C VAL A 53 -2.44 -6.45 -9.50
N PHE A 54 -1.45 -7.25 -9.84
CA PHE A 54 -1.12 -8.49 -9.17
C PHE A 54 0.24 -8.38 -8.51
N LEU A 55 0.34 -8.94 -7.31
CA LEU A 55 1.59 -9.26 -6.62
C LEU A 55 1.69 -10.78 -6.53
N ASP A 56 2.71 -11.38 -7.12
CA ASP A 56 2.95 -12.84 -7.11
C ASP A 56 1.69 -13.66 -7.41
N ASP A 57 1.04 -13.32 -8.52
CA ASP A 57 -0.18 -13.95 -9.03
C ASP A 57 -1.45 -13.73 -8.21
N LYS A 58 -1.39 -12.96 -7.13
CA LYS A 58 -2.56 -12.51 -6.35
C LYS A 58 -3.00 -11.12 -6.77
N GLU A 59 -4.27 -10.95 -7.11
CA GLU A 59 -4.85 -9.63 -7.37
C GLU A 59 -4.93 -8.83 -6.07
N ILE A 60 -4.25 -7.68 -6.00
CA ILE A 60 -4.16 -6.89 -4.77
C ILE A 60 -5.01 -5.62 -4.84
N ALA A 61 -5.08 -4.98 -6.00
CA ALA A 61 -5.81 -3.74 -6.19
C ALA A 61 -6.14 -3.45 -7.65
N ASP A 62 -7.21 -2.70 -7.85
CA ASP A 62 -7.65 -2.12 -9.10
C ASP A 62 -7.18 -0.65 -9.18
N VAL A 63 -6.40 -0.30 -10.20
CA VAL A 63 -5.85 1.06 -10.35
C VAL A 63 -6.39 1.75 -11.60
N ARG A 64 -6.73 3.03 -11.45
CA ARG A 64 -7.17 3.93 -12.53
C ARG A 64 -6.13 5.01 -12.75
N PRO A 65 -6.11 5.67 -13.93
CA PRO A 65 -5.32 6.89 -14.11
C PRO A 65 -5.58 7.92 -13.02
N GLU A 66 -4.54 8.65 -12.64
CA GLU A 66 -4.52 9.67 -11.58
C GLU A 66 -4.67 9.12 -10.15
N LYS A 67 -4.47 7.80 -9.98
CA LYS A 67 -4.60 7.11 -8.70
C LYS A 67 -3.34 6.38 -8.27
N TYR A 68 -3.20 6.20 -6.97
CA TYR A 68 -2.19 5.34 -6.37
C TYR A 68 -2.78 4.44 -5.27
N PHE A 69 -2.08 3.38 -4.94
CA PHE A 69 -2.27 2.61 -3.71
C PHE A 69 -0.90 2.23 -3.15
N ILE A 70 -0.90 1.79 -1.89
CA ILE A 70 0.32 1.34 -1.21
C ILE A 70 0.24 -0.17 -1.03
N ALA A 71 1.31 -0.88 -1.34
CA ALA A 71 1.47 -2.29 -1.03
C ALA A 71 2.57 -2.46 0.03
N LEU A 72 2.29 -3.24 1.07
CA LEU A 72 3.29 -3.73 2.01
C LEU A 72 3.77 -5.10 1.53
N VAL A 73 5.02 -5.18 1.11
CA VAL A 73 5.61 -6.36 0.48
C VAL A 73 6.63 -6.98 1.43
N ASP A 74 6.65 -8.30 1.53
CA ASP A 74 7.68 -8.98 2.30
C ASP A 74 9.07 -8.75 1.68
N PRO A 75 10.15 -8.81 2.46
CA PRO A 75 11.49 -8.71 1.90
C PRO A 75 11.80 -9.89 1.00
N GLY A 76 12.45 -9.62 -0.14
CA GLY A 76 12.81 -10.63 -1.12
C GLY A 76 12.31 -10.31 -2.53
N LYS A 77 12.44 -11.32 -3.40
CA LYS A 77 12.11 -11.20 -4.81
C LYS A 77 10.61 -11.35 -5.04
N HIS A 78 9.96 -10.27 -5.46
CA HIS A 78 8.53 -10.24 -5.76
C HIS A 78 8.24 -9.69 -7.17
N SER A 79 7.08 -10.05 -7.69
CA SER A 79 6.63 -9.68 -9.03
C SER A 79 5.36 -8.84 -9.01
N PHE A 80 5.44 -7.64 -9.59
CA PHE A 80 4.27 -6.81 -9.87
C PHE A 80 3.91 -6.92 -11.35
N ARG A 81 2.65 -7.27 -11.64
CA ARG A 81 2.18 -7.40 -13.03
C ARG A 81 0.75 -6.96 -13.20
N MET A 82 0.38 -6.65 -14.44
CA MET A 82 -1.03 -6.45 -14.79
C MET A 82 -1.68 -7.78 -15.15
N LYS A 83 -3.02 -7.82 -15.16
CA LYS A 83 -3.78 -9.03 -15.59
C LYS A 83 -3.36 -9.59 -16.93
N ASN A 84 -3.09 -8.71 -17.90
CA ASN A 84 -2.62 -9.14 -19.21
C ASN A 84 -1.09 -9.04 -19.27
N LYS A 85 -0.43 -10.20 -19.40
CA LYS A 85 1.03 -10.33 -19.46
C LYS A 85 1.67 -9.51 -20.58
N LYS A 86 0.94 -9.17 -21.64
CA LYS A 86 1.45 -8.30 -22.73
C LYS A 86 1.78 -6.87 -22.29
N TYR A 87 1.21 -6.41 -21.17
CA TYR A 87 1.51 -5.11 -20.59
C TYR A 87 2.71 -5.17 -19.63
N GLY A 88 3.40 -6.32 -19.58
CA GLY A 88 4.58 -6.54 -18.78
C GLY A 88 4.30 -6.56 -17.28
N GLY A 89 5.40 -6.44 -16.56
CA GLY A 89 5.50 -6.42 -15.11
C GLY A 89 6.94 -6.14 -14.72
N ILE A 90 7.17 -5.95 -13.43
CA ILE A 90 8.50 -5.81 -12.86
C ILE A 90 8.74 -6.92 -11.85
N VAL A 91 9.94 -7.49 -11.89
CA VAL A 91 10.42 -8.42 -10.88
C VAL A 91 11.65 -7.77 -10.26
N MET A 92 11.61 -7.55 -8.95
CA MET A 92 12.71 -6.91 -8.24
C MET A 92 12.79 -7.43 -6.81
N ASP A 93 13.93 -7.20 -6.19
CA ASP A 93 14.17 -7.50 -4.79
C ASP A 93 13.75 -6.30 -3.92
N PHE A 94 12.99 -6.58 -2.87
CA PHE A 94 12.46 -5.60 -1.94
C PHE A 94 13.13 -5.76 -0.59
N GLU A 95 13.58 -4.66 0.00
CA GLU A 95 14.20 -4.66 1.32
C GLU A 95 13.24 -4.10 2.38
N ALA A 96 13.29 -4.70 3.57
CA ALA A 96 12.53 -4.22 4.74
C ALA A 96 12.85 -2.75 5.04
N GLY A 97 11.82 -1.96 5.35
CA GLY A 97 11.96 -0.56 5.71
C GLY A 97 12.29 0.37 4.55
N LYS A 98 12.43 -0.13 3.31
CA LYS A 98 12.64 0.70 2.12
C LYS A 98 11.33 1.04 1.42
N THR A 99 11.31 2.24 0.84
CA THR A 99 10.20 2.73 0.02
C THR A 99 10.55 2.64 -1.46
N TYR A 100 9.62 2.11 -2.26
CA TYR A 100 9.76 1.97 -3.70
C TYR A 100 8.57 2.57 -4.43
N TYR A 101 8.80 2.99 -5.67
CA TYR A 101 7.81 3.62 -6.51
C TYR A 101 7.71 2.85 -7.82
N ILE A 102 6.52 2.34 -8.12
CA ILE A 102 6.21 1.62 -9.36
C ILE A 102 5.17 2.43 -10.13
N ARG A 103 5.59 2.94 -11.27
CA ARG A 103 4.74 3.68 -12.21
C ARG A 103 4.15 2.72 -13.23
N ILE A 104 2.84 2.79 -13.40
CA ILE A 104 2.13 2.15 -14.50
C ILE A 104 2.05 3.15 -15.64
N ASN A 105 2.70 2.81 -16.75
CA ASN A 105 2.67 3.63 -17.96
C ASN A 105 1.39 3.35 -18.73
N TRP A 106 0.79 4.40 -19.27
CA TRP A 106 -0.42 4.34 -20.08
C TRP A 106 -0.16 4.93 -21.46
N SER A 107 -0.81 4.36 -22.47
CA SER A 107 -0.79 4.92 -23.82
C SER A 107 -1.57 6.22 -23.87
N THR A 108 -1.03 7.21 -24.57
CA THR A 108 -1.75 8.42 -24.96
C THR A 108 -2.54 8.15 -26.24
N GLY A 109 -3.78 8.64 -26.33
CA GLY A 109 -4.66 8.50 -27.50
C GLY A 109 -6.12 8.20 -27.16
N ASN A 110 -6.92 7.88 -28.19
CA ASN A 110 -8.37 7.66 -28.07
C ASN A 110 -8.76 6.45 -27.18
N ILE A 111 -7.82 5.53 -26.93
CA ILE A 111 -8.05 4.35 -26.09
C ILE A 111 -6.91 4.22 -25.09
N VAL A 112 -7.22 4.46 -23.81
CA VAL A 112 -6.29 4.30 -22.70
C VAL A 112 -6.03 2.82 -22.45
N ARG A 113 -4.78 2.40 -22.62
CA ARG A 113 -4.31 1.06 -22.29
C ARG A 113 -3.01 1.15 -21.51
N PRO A 114 -2.74 0.23 -20.58
CA PRO A 114 -1.42 0.16 -20.00
C PRO A 114 -0.38 -0.21 -21.05
N THR A 115 0.82 0.34 -20.94
CA THR A 115 1.96 0.05 -21.81
C THR A 115 3.12 -0.62 -21.08
N GLY A 116 3.15 -0.55 -19.75
CA GLY A 116 4.23 -1.13 -18.96
C GLY A 116 4.16 -0.77 -17.48
N MET A 117 5.09 -1.35 -16.71
CA MET A 117 5.44 -0.90 -15.37
C MET A 117 6.92 -0.52 -15.33
N SER A 118 7.26 0.50 -14.54
CA SER A 118 8.64 0.95 -14.37
C SER A 118 8.91 1.29 -12.91
N LYS A 119 10.05 0.85 -12.38
CA LYS A 119 10.58 1.37 -11.12
C LYS A 119 10.99 2.82 -11.35
N ILE A 120 10.58 3.69 -10.45
CA ILE A 120 10.94 5.11 -10.44
C ILE A 120 11.83 5.38 -9.23
N GLU A 121 12.78 6.30 -9.40
CA GLU A 121 13.63 6.77 -8.32
C GLU A 121 12.80 7.48 -7.25
N THR A 122 13.22 7.33 -5.99
CA THR A 122 12.48 7.78 -4.80
C THR A 122 12.03 9.24 -4.91
N GLU A 123 12.93 10.15 -5.27
CA GLU A 123 12.63 11.58 -5.38
C GLU A 123 11.54 11.89 -6.42
N SER A 124 11.65 11.29 -7.61
CA SER A 124 10.66 11.45 -8.68
C SER A 124 9.32 10.82 -8.31
N GLY A 125 9.35 9.64 -7.68
CA GLY A 125 8.16 8.95 -7.22
C GLY A 125 7.40 9.72 -6.15
N GLU A 126 8.12 10.30 -5.17
CA GLU A 126 7.55 11.18 -4.14
C GLU A 126 6.88 12.42 -4.73
N PHE A 127 7.49 13.02 -5.75
CA PHE A 127 6.92 14.17 -6.44
C PHE A 127 5.63 13.79 -7.19
N ASP A 128 5.62 12.66 -7.88
CA ASP A 128 4.47 12.16 -8.61
C ASP A 128 3.29 11.88 -7.67
N ILE A 129 3.49 11.12 -6.58
CA ILE A 129 2.38 10.70 -5.69
C ILE A 129 1.69 11.88 -5.00
N LYS A 130 2.40 13.01 -4.77
CA LYS A 130 1.83 14.23 -4.18
C LYS A 130 0.74 14.86 -5.06
N GLN A 131 0.77 14.59 -6.37
CA GLN A 131 -0.21 15.09 -7.33
C GLN A 131 -1.36 14.10 -7.56
N LEU A 132 -1.28 12.91 -6.96
CA LEU A 132 -2.23 11.83 -7.17
C LEU A 132 -3.11 11.65 -5.94
N SER A 133 -4.26 11.02 -6.15
CA SER A 133 -5.18 10.68 -5.07
C SER A 133 -5.21 9.18 -4.85
N PRO A 134 -5.44 8.69 -3.63
CA PRO A 134 -5.51 7.27 -3.39
C PRO A 134 -6.69 6.63 -4.14
N VAL A 135 -6.57 5.35 -4.46
CA VAL A 135 -7.71 4.54 -4.92
C VAL A 135 -8.79 4.49 -3.84
N LYS A 136 -10.05 4.25 -4.24
CA LYS A 136 -11.12 4.00 -3.28
C LYS A 136 -10.95 2.62 -2.65
N ALA A 137 -11.38 2.45 -1.40
CA ALA A 137 -11.28 1.18 -0.67
C ALA A 137 -11.94 -0.01 -1.39
N GLU A 138 -13.02 0.21 -2.16
CA GLU A 138 -13.68 -0.80 -3.00
C GLU A 138 -12.76 -1.42 -4.08
N ASN A 139 -11.68 -0.72 -4.43
CA ASN A 139 -10.70 -1.16 -5.41
C ASN A 139 -9.53 -1.92 -4.77
N ILE A 140 -9.45 -2.00 -3.44
CA ILE A 140 -8.51 -2.86 -2.74
C ILE A 140 -9.12 -4.26 -2.65
N LYS A 141 -8.47 -5.25 -3.26
CA LYS A 141 -8.91 -6.65 -3.25
C LYS A 141 -8.31 -7.40 -2.07
N GLU A 142 -7.03 -7.16 -1.80
CA GLU A 142 -6.32 -7.79 -0.70
C GLU A 142 -5.92 -6.75 0.36
N LYS A 143 -6.74 -6.64 1.41
CA LYS A 143 -6.60 -5.63 2.47
C LYS A 143 -5.44 -5.90 3.44
N SER A 144 -4.85 -7.10 3.40
CA SER A 144 -3.64 -7.40 4.19
C SER A 144 -2.35 -6.94 3.50
N ILE A 145 -2.40 -6.66 2.20
CA ILE A 145 -1.24 -6.30 1.38
C ILE A 145 -1.37 -4.88 0.85
N ALA A 146 -2.53 -4.51 0.31
CA ALA A 146 -2.74 -3.22 -0.34
C ALA A 146 -3.63 -2.29 0.48
N PHE A 147 -3.31 -1.00 0.47
CA PHE A 147 -3.92 0.02 1.32
C PHE A 147 -4.13 1.33 0.55
N THR A 148 -5.13 2.11 0.97
CA THR A 148 -5.40 3.45 0.43
C THR A 148 -4.58 4.54 1.11
N ALA A 149 -4.08 4.26 2.31
CA ALA A 149 -3.15 5.07 3.07
C ALA A 149 -2.25 4.11 3.85
N LEU A 150 -1.06 4.53 4.26
CA LEU A 150 -0.28 3.72 5.20
C LEU A 150 -1.12 3.50 6.45
N PRO A 151 -1.20 2.27 6.99
CA PRO A 151 -1.93 2.02 8.23
C PRO A 151 -1.33 2.89 9.33
N SER A 152 -2.08 3.92 9.75
CA SER A 152 -1.70 4.79 10.86
C SER A 152 -1.97 4.08 12.17
N SER A 153 -1.03 4.21 13.11
CA SER A 153 -1.25 3.90 14.53
C SER A 153 -2.29 4.87 15.08
N HIS A 154 -3.56 4.47 15.08
CA HIS A 154 -4.63 5.13 15.83
C HIS A 154 -5.11 4.21 16.93
#